data_AF-A0A3Q7IW91-F1
#
_entry.id   AF-A0A3Q7IW91-F1
#
_cell.length_a   1.000
_cell.length_b   1.000
_cell.length_c   1.000
_cell.angle_alpha   90.00
_cell.angle_beta   90.00
_cell.angle_gamma   90.00
#
_symmetry.space_group_name_H-M   'P 1'
#
loop_
_entity.id
_entity.type
_entity.pdbx_description
1 polymer ?
#
loop_
_entity_poly.entity_id
_entity_poly.type
_entity_poly.pdbx_seq_one_letter_code
_entity_poly.pdbx_strand_id
1 'polypeptide(L)'
;MASSILSSACSCVDFRSWRKLSSRMLECGVSGKGRNPIFTNDFEIGKKLYLGMDFGTSGARYSLIDGDGNIHAEGKREYPLYMKEEKMDWIQSWKDTLFLLLDDVPVSLRKVVASIAIDGTSATTIIIDSRSEEPLSRAFLYNESCPDSLPLVKSIAPAKHTVCSGSSTLCKLVSWWNSYPSSKESAVLLHQADWLLWLLHGKLGVSDYNNALKVGYDPEMDSYPPWLLSQPYSHLLPSVHDPGTKIGCMKEDIRTQFGYPKDCLICTGTTDSIAAFLAARATQPGKAVCFVYLFVMI
;
A
#
# COMPACT_ATOMS: atom_id res chain seq x y z
N MET A 1 -26.72 3.71 -21.46
CA MET A 1 -26.60 3.09 -20.12
C MET A 1 -25.20 3.25 -19.51
N ALA A 2 -24.48 4.34 -19.84
CA ALA A 2 -23.12 4.62 -19.36
C ALA A 2 -22.99 6.00 -18.67
N SER A 3 -24.10 6.73 -18.47
CA SER A 3 -24.09 8.06 -17.81
C SER A 3 -24.56 8.04 -16.35
N SER A 4 -25.01 6.90 -15.81
CA SER A 4 -25.59 6.81 -14.46
C SER A 4 -24.63 6.30 -13.37
N ILE A 5 -23.38 5.95 -13.72
CA ILE A 5 -22.37 5.49 -12.74
C ILE A 5 -21.42 6.63 -12.32
N LEU A 6 -21.29 7.69 -13.13
CA LEU A 6 -20.46 8.86 -12.82
C LEU A 6 -21.12 9.85 -11.84
N SER A 7 -22.44 9.73 -11.59
CA SER A 7 -23.17 10.66 -10.72
C SER A 7 -23.18 10.27 -9.24
N SER A 8 -22.76 9.05 -8.86
CA SER A 8 -22.81 8.58 -7.47
C SER A 8 -21.51 8.74 -6.69
N ALA A 9 -20.40 9.10 -7.36
CA ALA A 9 -19.10 9.32 -6.72
C ALA A 9 -18.83 10.77 -6.29
N CYS A 10 -19.73 11.72 -6.61
CA CYS A 10 -19.56 13.15 -6.30
C CYS A 10 -20.36 13.67 -5.10
N SER A 11 -21.04 12.81 -4.34
CA SER A 11 -21.90 13.25 -3.24
C SER A 11 -21.76 12.37 -2.01
N CYS A 12 -20.59 12.36 -1.37
CA CYS A 12 -20.39 11.92 0.02
C CYS A 12 -18.93 12.23 0.43
N VAL A 13 -18.53 13.50 0.40
CA VAL A 13 -17.40 13.96 1.20
C VAL A 13 -17.94 15.12 2.03
N ASP A 14 -18.33 14.80 3.26
CA ASP A 14 -18.82 15.80 4.21
C ASP A 14 -17.67 16.78 4.51
N PHE A 15 -17.94 18.08 4.31
CA PHE A 15 -17.00 19.20 4.42
C PHE A 15 -16.39 19.38 5.83
N ARG A 16 -16.76 18.54 6.79
CA ARG A 16 -16.26 18.55 8.17
C ARG A 16 -14.90 17.85 8.35
N SER A 17 -14.59 16.84 7.53
CA SER A 17 -13.30 16.12 7.56
C SER A 17 -12.09 17.04 7.26
N TRP A 18 -12.38 18.15 6.58
CA TRP A 18 -11.40 19.10 6.08
C TRP A 18 -10.72 19.97 7.17
N ARG A 19 -11.35 20.12 8.34
CA ARG A 19 -10.85 21.00 9.42
C ARG A 19 -9.72 20.41 10.27
N LYS A 20 -9.52 19.08 10.29
CA LYS A 20 -8.41 18.46 11.03
C LYS A 20 -7.11 18.39 10.21
N LEU A 21 -7.21 18.35 8.88
CA LEU A 21 -6.07 18.33 7.94
C LEU A 21 -5.26 19.64 7.94
N SER A 22 -5.84 20.78 8.34
CA SER A 22 -5.16 22.07 8.30
C SER A 22 -4.24 22.38 9.48
N SER A 23 -4.22 21.56 10.54
CA SER A 23 -3.49 21.90 11.78
C SER A 23 -2.09 21.29 11.91
N ARG A 24 -1.61 20.51 10.93
CA ARG A 24 -0.35 19.75 11.06
C ARG A 24 0.66 19.88 9.91
N MET A 25 0.46 20.79 8.95
CA MET A 25 1.43 20.99 7.86
C MET A 25 1.70 22.48 7.61
N LEU A 26 2.55 23.08 8.44
CA LEU A 26 3.14 24.41 8.21
C LEU A 26 4.55 24.45 8.82
N GLU A 27 5.54 24.22 7.98
CA GLU A 27 7.00 24.55 8.05
C GLU A 27 7.67 23.64 6.99
N CYS A 28 8.34 24.06 5.92
CA CYS A 28 9.08 25.25 5.54
C CYS A 28 8.96 25.49 4.01
N GLY A 29 9.32 26.68 3.54
CA GLY A 29 9.19 27.08 2.13
C GLY A 29 10.50 27.36 1.38
N VAL A 30 10.32 27.53 0.05
CA VAL A 30 11.07 28.38 -0.93
C VAL A 30 12.49 27.89 -1.31
N SER A 31 13.04 27.94 -2.53
CA SER A 31 12.72 28.36 -3.91
C SER A 31 13.70 27.66 -4.88
N GLY A 32 13.33 27.47 -6.16
CA GLY A 32 14.19 26.84 -7.16
C GLY A 32 15.14 27.76 -7.94
N LYS A 33 16.06 27.14 -8.70
CA LYS A 33 16.51 27.50 -10.08
C LYS A 33 17.64 26.57 -10.58
N GLY A 34 17.55 26.18 -11.86
CA GLY A 34 18.70 26.19 -12.80
C GLY A 34 19.52 24.91 -13.01
N ARG A 35 19.52 24.42 -14.26
CA ARG A 35 20.18 23.22 -14.83
C ARG A 35 21.73 23.28 -14.93
N ASN A 36 22.40 22.13 -14.80
CA ASN A 36 23.16 21.41 -15.87
C ASN A 36 23.86 20.15 -15.29
N PRO A 37 24.01 19.04 -16.05
CA PRO A 37 24.52 17.79 -15.51
C PRO A 37 26.05 17.71 -15.63
N ILE A 38 26.72 17.58 -14.50
CA ILE A 38 28.10 17.10 -14.41
C ILE A 38 28.03 15.82 -13.58
N PHE A 39 28.28 14.68 -14.20
CA PHE A 39 28.49 13.42 -13.49
C PHE A 39 29.85 13.49 -12.78
N THR A 40 29.84 13.94 -11.54
CA THR A 40 30.95 13.74 -10.59
C THR A 40 30.42 12.95 -9.41
N ASN A 41 31.08 11.83 -9.13
CA ASN A 41 30.79 10.86 -8.06
C ASN A 41 31.11 11.41 -6.66
N ASP A 42 30.64 12.61 -6.34
CA ASP A 42 30.74 13.21 -5.01
C ASP A 42 29.32 13.42 -4.48
N PHE A 43 28.68 12.32 -4.06
CA PHE A 43 27.45 12.44 -3.28
C PHE A 43 27.83 13.02 -1.92
N GLU A 44 27.43 14.27 -1.68
CA GLU A 44 27.79 15.02 -0.47
C GLU A 44 27.48 14.20 0.80
N ILE A 45 28.46 14.12 1.69
CA ILE A 45 28.37 13.46 2.99
C ILE A 45 27.20 14.09 3.76
N GLY A 46 26.13 13.32 3.97
CA GLY A 46 24.94 13.73 4.74
C GLY A 46 23.64 13.79 3.95
N LYS A 47 23.65 13.66 2.62
CA LYS A 47 22.41 13.67 1.82
C LYS A 47 21.67 12.33 1.94
N LYS A 48 20.48 12.36 2.55
CA LYS A 48 19.58 11.20 2.69
C LYS A 48 18.69 11.04 1.46
N LEU A 49 18.45 9.80 1.06
CA LEU A 49 17.53 9.43 -0.02
C LEU A 49 16.34 8.61 0.52
N TYR A 50 15.23 8.65 -0.20
CA TYR A 50 13.97 8.04 0.16
C TYR A 50 13.49 7.17 -1.00
N LEU A 51 13.23 5.89 -0.73
CA LEU A 51 12.84 4.91 -1.74
C LEU A 51 11.33 4.66 -1.68
N GLY A 52 10.62 4.98 -2.76
CA GLY A 52 9.25 4.55 -2.98
C GLY A 52 9.20 3.35 -3.93
N MET A 53 8.35 2.37 -3.65
CA MET A 53 8.05 1.28 -4.59
C MET A 53 6.55 1.17 -4.85
N ASP A 54 6.16 1.04 -6.11
CA ASP A 54 4.77 0.91 -6.57
C ASP A 54 4.56 -0.51 -7.08
N PHE A 55 3.71 -1.29 -6.39
CA PHE A 55 3.31 -2.64 -6.79
C PHE A 55 1.91 -2.62 -7.42
N GLY A 56 1.88 -2.23 -8.70
CA GLY A 56 0.68 -2.21 -9.52
C GLY A 56 0.24 -3.59 -10.01
N THR A 57 -0.57 -3.61 -11.07
CA THR A 57 -1.32 -4.79 -11.52
C THR A 57 -0.48 -5.83 -12.28
N SER A 58 0.57 -5.40 -12.99
CA SER A 58 1.33 -6.27 -13.91
C SER A 58 2.85 -6.27 -13.67
N GLY A 59 3.32 -5.40 -12.80
CA GLY A 59 4.72 -5.28 -12.41
C GLY A 59 4.85 -4.25 -11.31
N ALA A 60 6.08 -4.04 -10.89
CA ALA A 60 6.41 -3.06 -9.88
C ALA A 60 7.51 -2.11 -10.33
N ARG A 61 7.55 -0.94 -9.70
CA ARG A 61 8.49 0.15 -10.01
C ARG A 61 9.11 0.65 -8.73
N TYR A 62 10.27 1.29 -8.83
CA TYR A 62 10.82 2.08 -7.74
C TYR A 62 11.22 3.48 -8.22
N SER A 63 11.18 4.45 -7.30
CA SER A 63 11.78 5.77 -7.47
C SER A 63 12.55 6.13 -6.21
N LEU A 64 13.80 6.53 -6.39
CA LEU A 64 14.70 6.96 -5.32
C LEU A 64 14.86 8.48 -5.40
N ILE A 65 14.44 9.19 -4.37
CA ILE A 65 14.39 10.66 -4.35
C ILE A 65 15.19 11.26 -3.20
N ASP A 66 15.58 12.53 -3.32
CA ASP A 66 16.07 13.32 -2.18
C ASP A 66 14.96 14.10 -1.46
N GLY A 67 15.31 14.92 -0.45
CA GLY A 67 14.34 15.71 0.32
C GLY A 67 13.64 16.82 -0.48
N ASP A 68 14.23 17.26 -1.59
CA ASP A 68 13.59 18.18 -2.54
C ASP A 68 12.71 17.42 -3.55
N GLY A 69 12.78 16.09 -3.51
CA GLY A 69 12.09 15.17 -4.37
C GLY A 69 12.67 15.09 -5.79
N ASN A 70 13.95 15.40 -5.97
CA ASN A 70 14.64 15.10 -7.22
C ASN A 70 14.88 13.59 -7.31
N ILE A 71 14.64 13.02 -8.50
CA ILE A 71 14.85 11.58 -8.74
C ILE A 71 16.35 11.33 -9.00
N HIS A 72 16.93 10.40 -8.23
CA HIS A 72 18.32 9.96 -8.35
C HIS A 72 18.44 8.60 -9.05
N ALA A 73 17.42 7.75 -8.92
CA ALA A 73 17.32 6.49 -9.63
C ALA A 73 15.85 6.07 -9.78
N GLU A 74 15.55 5.33 -10.83
CA GLU A 74 14.25 4.70 -11.05
C GLU A 74 14.43 3.37 -11.76
N GLY A 75 13.49 2.45 -11.57
CA GLY A 75 13.52 1.14 -12.18
C GLY A 75 12.15 0.51 -12.23
N LYS A 76 12.01 -0.53 -13.05
CA LYS A 76 10.78 -1.31 -13.16
C LYS A 76 11.08 -2.77 -13.46
N ARG A 77 10.24 -3.66 -12.94
CA ARG A 77 10.27 -5.09 -13.19
C ARG A 77 8.85 -5.58 -13.46
N GLU A 78 8.71 -6.44 -14.46
CA GLU A 78 7.48 -7.23 -14.63
C GLU A 78 7.47 -8.36 -13.60
N TYR A 79 6.28 -8.85 -13.25
CA TYR A 79 6.17 -9.95 -12.31
C TYR A 79 6.63 -11.27 -12.98
N PRO A 80 7.58 -12.02 -12.38
CA PRO A 80 7.97 -13.32 -12.88
C PRO A 80 6.79 -14.29 -12.81
N LEU A 81 6.66 -15.17 -13.79
CA LEU A 81 5.54 -16.11 -13.90
C LEU A 81 5.81 -17.38 -13.07
N TYR A 82 5.13 -17.52 -11.94
CA TYR A 82 5.14 -18.74 -11.13
C TYR A 82 3.77 -19.39 -11.16
N MET A 83 3.72 -20.70 -11.44
CA MET A 83 2.48 -21.47 -11.48
C MET A 83 2.45 -22.46 -10.32
N LYS A 84 1.33 -22.50 -9.60
CA LYS A 84 1.02 -23.48 -8.57
C LYS A 84 -0.40 -23.97 -8.78
N GLU A 85 -0.56 -25.29 -8.98
CA GLU A 85 -1.87 -25.92 -9.23
C GLU A 85 -2.67 -25.21 -10.35
N GLU A 86 -2.00 -24.97 -11.49
CA GLU A 86 -2.57 -24.31 -12.69
C GLU A 86 -3.00 -22.85 -12.50
N LYS A 87 -2.67 -22.24 -11.35
CA LYS A 87 -2.93 -20.82 -11.06
C LYS A 87 -1.63 -20.07 -10.83
N MET A 88 -1.68 -18.78 -11.09
CA MET A 88 -0.57 -17.87 -10.85
C MET A 88 -0.30 -17.74 -9.34
N ASP A 89 0.94 -17.96 -8.92
CA ASP A 89 1.42 -17.72 -7.56
C ASP A 89 1.89 -16.27 -7.42
N TRP A 90 0.92 -15.38 -7.28
CA TRP A 90 1.17 -13.95 -7.12
C TRP A 90 2.02 -13.62 -5.89
N ILE A 91 1.91 -14.39 -4.81
CA ILE A 91 2.65 -14.16 -3.57
C ILE A 91 4.14 -14.35 -3.84
N GLN A 92 4.53 -15.46 -4.47
CA GLN A 92 5.92 -15.69 -4.84
C GLN A 92 6.41 -14.64 -5.86
N SER A 93 5.59 -14.32 -6.87
CA SER A 93 5.95 -13.32 -7.88
C SER A 93 6.24 -11.94 -7.27
N TRP A 94 5.40 -11.47 -6.35
CA TRP A 94 5.60 -10.17 -5.69
C TRP A 94 6.82 -10.19 -4.76
N LYS A 95 7.05 -11.29 -4.04
CA LYS A 95 8.23 -11.48 -3.19
C LYS A 95 9.52 -11.32 -3.99
N ASP A 96 9.63 -12.04 -5.10
CA ASP A 96 10.85 -12.04 -5.91
C ASP A 96 11.03 -10.68 -6.58
N THR A 97 9.96 -10.07 -7.07
CA THR A 97 10.02 -8.71 -7.62
C THR A 97 10.48 -7.67 -6.59
N LEU A 98 10.06 -7.77 -5.33
CA LEU A 98 10.56 -6.89 -4.25
C LEU A 98 12.07 -6.98 -4.09
N PHE A 99 12.60 -8.20 -4.01
CA PHE A 99 14.03 -8.40 -3.84
C PHE A 99 14.83 -8.01 -5.10
N LEU A 100 14.29 -8.25 -6.30
CA LEU A 100 14.88 -7.79 -7.55
C LEU A 100 14.94 -6.25 -7.62
N LEU A 101 13.88 -5.55 -7.23
CA LEU A 101 13.88 -4.08 -7.22
C LEU A 101 14.83 -3.51 -6.16
N LEU A 102 14.94 -4.15 -4.98
CA LEU A 102 15.93 -3.76 -3.98
C LEU A 102 17.37 -3.88 -4.50
N ASP A 103 17.64 -4.89 -5.34
CA ASP A 103 18.93 -5.07 -6.01
C ASP A 103 19.12 -4.14 -7.22
N ASP A 104 18.06 -3.71 -7.88
CA ASP A 104 18.17 -2.75 -8.98
C ASP A 104 18.55 -1.34 -8.51
N VAL A 105 18.40 -1.02 -7.23
CA VAL A 105 18.88 0.25 -6.66
C VAL A 105 20.41 0.31 -6.79
N PRO A 106 21.01 1.38 -7.33
CA PRO A 106 22.45 1.48 -7.49
C PRO A 106 23.20 1.30 -6.16
N VAL A 107 24.16 0.38 -6.14
CA VAL A 107 24.93 0.00 -4.93
C VAL A 107 25.55 1.21 -4.23
N SER A 108 26.02 2.20 -5.00
CA SER A 108 26.59 3.45 -4.45
C SER A 108 25.59 4.30 -3.67
N LEU A 109 24.29 4.20 -3.99
CA LEU A 109 23.22 4.99 -3.37
C LEU A 109 22.51 4.26 -2.22
N ARG A 110 22.56 2.92 -2.16
CA ARG A 110 21.88 2.13 -1.12
C ARG A 110 22.26 2.56 0.30
N LYS A 111 23.52 2.95 0.53
CA LYS A 111 24.05 3.36 1.84
C LYS A 111 23.48 4.66 2.38
N VAL A 112 22.87 5.49 1.53
CA VAL A 112 22.27 6.77 1.92
C VAL A 112 20.73 6.73 1.91
N VAL A 113 20.12 5.57 1.64
CA VAL A 113 18.68 5.38 1.72
C VAL A 113 18.25 5.38 3.19
N ALA A 114 17.54 6.42 3.59
CA ALA A 114 17.10 6.63 4.96
C ALA A 114 15.75 5.99 5.25
N SER A 115 14.86 5.89 4.27
CA SER A 115 13.60 5.18 4.45
C SER A 115 13.03 4.60 3.17
N ILE A 116 12.15 3.61 3.34
CA ILE A 116 11.41 2.92 2.28
C ILE A 116 9.92 2.93 2.60
N ALA A 117 9.09 3.22 1.60
CA ALA A 117 7.64 3.04 1.63
C ALA A 117 7.19 2.31 0.35
N ILE A 118 6.12 1.54 0.46
CA ILE A 118 5.60 0.72 -0.64
C ILE A 118 4.10 0.98 -0.78
N ASP A 119 3.64 1.27 -1.98
CA ASP A 119 2.21 1.23 -2.31
C ASP A 119 1.85 -0.05 -3.08
N GLY A 120 0.56 -0.38 -3.06
CA GLY A 120 0.04 -1.57 -3.73
C GLY A 120 -1.40 -1.43 -4.19
N THR A 121 -1.89 -2.44 -4.89
CA THR A 121 -3.24 -2.45 -5.43
C THR A 121 -4.31 -2.53 -4.34
N SER A 122 -5.31 -1.65 -4.43
CA SER A 122 -6.39 -1.53 -3.43
C SER A 122 -7.17 -2.84 -3.22
N ALA A 123 -7.40 -3.22 -1.96
CA ALA A 123 -8.13 -4.43 -1.55
C ALA A 123 -7.54 -5.76 -2.05
N THR A 124 -6.31 -5.78 -2.56
CA THR A 124 -5.58 -7.05 -2.69
C THR A 124 -5.27 -7.57 -1.28
N THR A 125 -5.78 -8.76 -0.97
CA THR A 125 -5.86 -9.30 0.38
C THR A 125 -5.09 -10.60 0.49
N ILE A 126 -4.23 -10.70 1.50
CA ILE A 126 -3.44 -11.89 1.85
C ILE A 126 -3.79 -12.26 3.28
N ILE A 127 -3.99 -13.54 3.54
CA ILE A 127 -4.21 -14.06 4.89
C ILE A 127 -3.12 -15.08 5.17
N ILE A 128 -2.37 -14.86 6.23
CA ILE A 128 -1.22 -15.68 6.61
C ILE A 128 -1.39 -16.22 8.02
N ASP A 129 -0.68 -17.29 8.34
CA ASP A 129 -0.56 -17.80 9.71
C ASP A 129 0.58 -17.07 10.43
N SER A 130 0.29 -16.44 11.56
CA SER A 130 1.30 -15.71 12.35
C SER A 130 2.36 -16.58 13.01
N ARG A 131 2.15 -17.91 13.11
CA ARG A 131 3.12 -18.85 13.72
C ARG A 131 4.07 -19.42 12.68
N SER A 132 3.55 -19.82 11.52
CA SER A 132 4.38 -20.37 10.45
C SER A 132 4.85 -19.32 9.44
N GLU A 133 4.28 -18.11 9.47
CA GLU A 133 4.53 -17.03 8.49
C GLU A 133 4.15 -17.40 7.05
N GLU A 134 3.33 -18.44 6.88
CA GLU A 134 2.93 -18.97 5.58
C GLU A 134 1.54 -18.49 5.16
N PRO A 135 1.29 -18.27 3.86
CA PRO A 135 -0.05 -17.99 3.35
C PRO A 135 -1.04 -19.13 3.62
N LEU A 136 -2.20 -18.80 4.17
CA LEU A 136 -3.29 -19.76 4.42
C LEU A 136 -4.17 -20.00 3.20
N SER A 137 -4.05 -19.14 2.18
CA SER A 137 -4.68 -19.28 0.87
C SER A 137 -3.87 -18.53 -0.19
N ARG A 138 -4.29 -18.65 -1.46
CA ARG A 138 -3.87 -17.67 -2.48
C ARG A 138 -4.27 -16.25 -2.08
N ALA A 139 -3.60 -15.26 -2.65
CA ALA A 139 -4.04 -13.87 -2.57
C ALA A 139 -5.39 -13.68 -3.29
N PHE A 140 -6.24 -12.80 -2.75
CA PHE A 140 -7.43 -12.29 -3.42
C PHE A 140 -7.09 -10.96 -4.07
N LEU A 141 -7.09 -10.87 -5.40
CA LEU A 141 -6.66 -9.68 -6.13
C LEU A 141 -7.69 -8.54 -6.07
N TYR A 142 -7.25 -7.31 -6.32
CA TYR A 142 -8.05 -6.09 -6.30
C TYR A 142 -9.37 -6.16 -7.10
N ASN A 143 -9.35 -6.84 -8.26
CA ASN A 143 -10.49 -6.97 -9.17
C ASN A 143 -11.34 -8.22 -8.92
N GLU A 144 -10.94 -9.10 -8.02
CA GLU A 144 -11.72 -10.28 -7.66
C GLU A 144 -12.86 -9.92 -6.73
N SER A 145 -14.02 -10.54 -6.99
CA SER A 145 -15.24 -10.33 -6.23
C SER A 145 -15.64 -11.61 -5.49
N CYS A 146 -16.06 -11.47 -4.24
CA CYS A 146 -16.67 -12.51 -3.42
C CYS A 146 -18.17 -12.19 -3.26
N PRO A 147 -19.02 -12.51 -4.25
CA PRO A 147 -20.44 -12.18 -4.18
C PRO A 147 -21.18 -12.94 -3.08
N ASP A 148 -20.72 -14.14 -2.72
CA ASP A 148 -21.37 -15.00 -1.72
C ASP A 148 -21.31 -14.41 -0.31
N SER A 149 -20.28 -13.62 0.01
CA SER A 149 -20.14 -12.95 1.31
C SER A 149 -20.84 -11.59 1.37
N LEU A 150 -21.20 -11.01 0.22
CA LEU A 150 -21.79 -9.66 0.15
C LEU A 150 -23.11 -9.51 0.93
N PRO A 151 -24.06 -10.48 0.93
CA PRO A 151 -25.28 -10.38 1.75
C PRO A 151 -24.98 -10.25 3.24
N LEU A 152 -24.02 -11.02 3.76
CA LEU A 152 -23.61 -10.97 5.16
C LEU A 152 -22.89 -9.64 5.48
N VAL A 153 -22.04 -9.15 4.57
CA VAL A 153 -21.41 -7.83 4.74
C VAL A 153 -22.45 -6.71 4.78
N LYS A 154 -23.50 -6.78 3.94
CA LYS A 154 -24.60 -5.81 3.94
C LYS A 154 -25.49 -5.88 5.18
N SER A 155 -25.56 -7.02 5.87
CA SER A 155 -26.38 -7.15 7.08
C SER A 155 -25.70 -6.56 8.33
N ILE A 156 -24.38 -6.38 8.32
CA ILE A 156 -23.61 -5.83 9.44
C ILE A 156 -23.15 -4.39 9.20
N ALA A 157 -22.84 -4.01 7.96
CA ALA A 157 -22.28 -2.70 7.65
C ALA A 157 -23.40 -1.66 7.45
N PRO A 158 -23.12 -0.37 7.72
CA PRO A 158 -24.06 0.71 7.42
C PRO A 158 -24.50 0.70 5.95
N ALA A 159 -25.73 1.16 5.69
CA ALA A 159 -26.26 1.22 4.34
C ALA A 159 -25.35 2.07 3.43
N LYS A 160 -25.02 1.55 2.24
CA LYS A 160 -24.15 2.18 1.24
C LYS A 160 -22.69 2.40 1.69
N HIS A 161 -22.25 1.75 2.77
CA HIS A 161 -20.85 1.79 3.19
C HIS A 161 -19.91 1.26 2.08
N THR A 162 -18.67 1.77 2.01
CA THR A 162 -17.70 1.38 0.95
C THR A 162 -17.36 -0.12 0.93
N VAL A 163 -17.61 -0.83 2.03
CA VAL A 163 -17.41 -2.29 2.14
C VAL A 163 -18.54 -3.09 1.49
N CYS A 164 -19.69 -2.47 1.18
CA CYS A 164 -20.83 -3.13 0.54
C CYS A 164 -20.62 -3.34 -0.96
N SER A 165 -19.42 -3.79 -1.35
CA SER A 165 -19.01 -4.20 -2.69
C SER A 165 -18.34 -5.57 -2.61
N GLY A 166 -18.65 -6.48 -3.55
CA GLY A 166 -18.10 -7.83 -3.56
C GLY A 166 -16.57 -7.88 -3.69
N SER A 167 -15.94 -6.83 -4.24
CA SER A 167 -14.47 -6.71 -4.34
C SER A 167 -13.79 -6.07 -3.13
N SER A 168 -14.56 -5.67 -2.11
CA SER A 168 -14.01 -5.12 -0.86
C SER A 168 -13.16 -6.14 -0.12
N THR A 169 -12.16 -5.64 0.63
CA THR A 169 -11.36 -6.47 1.54
C THR A 169 -12.27 -7.20 2.54
N LEU A 170 -13.32 -6.54 3.05
CA LEU A 170 -14.24 -7.18 3.99
C LEU A 170 -14.99 -8.37 3.38
N CYS A 171 -15.46 -8.27 2.13
CA CYS A 171 -16.07 -9.40 1.44
C CYS A 171 -15.07 -10.56 1.26
N LYS A 172 -13.81 -10.27 0.93
CA LYS A 172 -12.74 -11.27 0.81
C LYS A 172 -12.43 -11.94 2.15
N LEU A 173 -12.32 -11.16 3.23
CA LEU A 173 -12.13 -11.66 4.60
C LEU A 173 -13.27 -12.57 5.03
N VAL A 174 -14.52 -12.14 4.86
CA VAL A 174 -15.71 -12.94 5.23
C VAL A 174 -15.81 -14.22 4.38
N SER A 175 -15.50 -14.12 3.08
CA SER A 175 -15.46 -15.29 2.20
C SER A 175 -14.42 -16.30 2.68
N TRP A 176 -13.20 -15.85 2.95
CA TRP A 176 -12.13 -16.71 3.47
C TRP A 176 -12.53 -17.32 4.82
N TRP A 177 -13.07 -16.51 5.73
CA TRP A 177 -13.50 -16.96 7.05
C TRP A 177 -14.52 -18.10 6.97
N ASN A 178 -15.45 -18.05 6.00
CA ASN A 178 -16.47 -19.08 5.83
C ASN A 178 -15.94 -20.34 5.12
N SER A 179 -14.94 -20.20 4.24
CA SER A 179 -14.40 -21.32 3.45
C SER A 179 -13.27 -22.10 4.12
N TYR A 180 -12.53 -21.49 5.05
CA TYR A 180 -11.32 -22.09 5.65
C TYR A 180 -11.48 -22.29 7.16
N PRO A 181 -11.88 -23.49 7.64
CA PRO A 181 -12.19 -23.71 9.06
C PRO A 181 -10.96 -23.80 9.99
N SER A 182 -9.78 -24.16 9.47
CA SER A 182 -8.55 -24.32 10.25
C SER A 182 -7.75 -23.02 10.38
N SER A 183 -6.91 -22.94 11.42
CA SER A 183 -5.91 -21.87 11.63
C SER A 183 -6.45 -20.43 11.77
N LYS A 184 -7.74 -20.27 12.08
CA LYS A 184 -8.39 -18.96 12.28
C LYS A 184 -7.85 -18.17 13.46
N GLU A 185 -7.34 -18.85 14.50
CA GLU A 185 -6.84 -18.21 15.71
C GLU A 185 -5.49 -17.51 15.50
N SER A 186 -4.64 -18.07 14.63
CA SER A 186 -3.34 -17.52 14.26
C SER A 186 -3.36 -16.72 12.98
N ALA A 187 -4.50 -16.64 12.28
CA ALA A 187 -4.62 -15.92 11.02
C ALA A 187 -4.47 -14.40 11.22
N VAL A 188 -3.81 -13.75 10.27
CA VAL A 188 -3.67 -12.30 10.21
C VAL A 188 -3.94 -11.84 8.78
N LEU A 189 -4.75 -10.79 8.64
CA LEU A 189 -5.01 -10.14 7.36
C LEU A 189 -3.95 -9.08 7.08
N LEU A 190 -3.39 -9.11 5.88
CA LEU A 190 -2.49 -8.10 5.35
C LEU A 190 -2.98 -7.68 3.96
N HIS A 191 -2.95 -6.39 3.67
CA HIS A 191 -3.06 -5.92 2.30
C HIS A 191 -1.72 -6.15 1.57
N GLN A 192 -1.73 -6.04 0.23
CA GLN A 192 -0.52 -6.26 -0.57
C GLN A 192 0.68 -5.41 -0.09
N ALA A 193 0.47 -4.12 0.13
CA ALA A 193 1.50 -3.20 0.62
C ALA A 193 1.99 -3.61 2.01
N ASP A 194 1.07 -3.90 2.93
CA ASP A 194 1.38 -4.35 4.30
C ASP A 194 2.27 -5.59 4.30
N TRP A 195 1.93 -6.58 3.46
CA TRP A 195 2.67 -7.83 3.36
C TRP A 195 4.08 -7.63 2.81
N LEU A 196 4.23 -6.82 1.76
CA LEU A 196 5.55 -6.47 1.19
C LEU A 196 6.42 -5.72 2.21
N LEU A 197 5.84 -4.76 2.92
CA LEU A 197 6.53 -4.02 3.99
C LEU A 197 6.92 -4.96 5.13
N TRP A 198 6.01 -5.85 5.55
CA TRP A 198 6.26 -6.83 6.59
C TRP A 198 7.46 -7.71 6.27
N LEU A 199 7.65 -8.14 5.01
CA LEU A 199 8.86 -8.87 4.62
C LEU A 199 10.14 -8.09 4.93
N LEU A 200 10.11 -6.76 4.85
CA LEU A 200 11.25 -5.88 5.10
C LEU A 200 11.49 -5.56 6.58
N HIS A 201 10.44 -5.47 7.41
CA HIS A 201 10.56 -5.02 8.81
C HIS A 201 10.21 -6.09 9.87
N GLY A 202 9.58 -7.20 9.48
CA GLY A 202 9.30 -8.35 10.34
C GLY A 202 8.25 -8.14 11.44
N LYS A 203 7.47 -7.06 11.41
CA LYS A 203 6.40 -6.81 12.40
C LYS A 203 5.03 -7.08 11.78
N LEU A 204 4.35 -8.14 12.22
CA LEU A 204 3.06 -8.52 11.65
C LEU A 204 1.94 -7.56 12.02
N GLY A 205 0.93 -7.46 11.13
CA GLY A 205 -0.34 -6.80 11.42
C GLY A 205 -0.26 -5.28 11.51
N VAL A 206 0.47 -4.63 10.60
CA VAL A 206 0.58 -3.17 10.50
C VAL A 206 0.13 -2.73 9.12
N SER A 207 -0.82 -1.80 9.04
CA SER A 207 -1.35 -1.22 7.80
C SER A 207 -1.49 0.30 7.91
N ASP A 208 -1.96 0.92 6.83
CA ASP A 208 -2.31 2.34 6.77
C ASP A 208 -3.81 2.56 6.51
N TYR A 209 -4.27 3.78 6.79
CA TYR A 209 -5.69 4.10 6.69
C TYR A 209 -6.30 3.93 5.28
N ASN A 210 -5.50 3.94 4.19
CA ASN A 210 -5.99 3.93 2.82
C ASN A 210 -6.21 2.50 2.39
N ASN A 211 -5.24 1.63 2.71
CA ASN A 211 -5.37 0.19 2.52
C ASN A 211 -6.52 -0.37 3.37
N ALA A 212 -6.62 0.04 4.64
CA ALA A 212 -7.63 -0.45 5.58
C ALA A 212 -9.07 0.05 5.32
N LEU A 213 -9.26 1.09 4.49
CA LEU A 213 -10.59 1.66 4.21
C LEU A 213 -11.58 0.62 3.67
N LYS A 214 -11.14 -0.27 2.76
CA LYS A 214 -11.99 -1.29 2.14
C LYS A 214 -12.22 -2.53 3.00
N VAL A 215 -11.57 -2.65 4.17
CA VAL A 215 -11.97 -3.64 5.19
C VAL A 215 -12.96 -3.05 6.20
N GLY A 216 -13.09 -1.72 6.23
CA GLY A 216 -14.08 -1.02 7.05
C GLY A 216 -13.47 -0.15 8.15
N TYR A 217 -12.16 0.10 8.13
CA TYR A 217 -11.54 1.10 9.00
C TYR A 217 -12.14 2.49 8.70
N ASP A 218 -12.36 3.28 9.75
CA ASP A 218 -12.84 4.65 9.64
C ASP A 218 -11.70 5.63 9.99
N PRO A 219 -11.09 6.30 9.00
CA PRO A 219 -10.02 7.27 9.22
C PRO A 219 -10.47 8.53 9.98
N GLU A 220 -11.76 8.85 10.00
CA GLU A 220 -12.28 10.00 10.76
C GLU A 220 -12.34 9.69 12.26
N MET A 221 -12.70 8.45 12.60
CA MET A 221 -12.72 7.94 13.97
C MET A 221 -11.39 7.35 14.44
N ASP A 222 -10.40 7.24 13.55
CA ASP A 222 -9.09 6.60 13.81
C ASP A 222 -9.25 5.21 14.44
N SER A 223 -10.24 4.43 13.97
CA SER A 223 -10.58 3.13 14.55
C SER A 223 -11.41 2.26 13.61
N TYR A 224 -11.42 0.96 13.90
CA TYR A 224 -12.44 0.07 13.35
C TYR A 224 -13.78 0.31 14.05
N PRO A 225 -14.88 0.44 13.31
CA PRO A 225 -16.18 0.73 13.88
C PRO A 225 -16.75 -0.46 14.68
N PRO A 226 -17.62 -0.23 15.67
CA PRO A 226 -18.14 -1.27 16.55
C PRO A 226 -18.84 -2.43 15.82
N TRP A 227 -19.53 -2.14 14.71
CA TRP A 227 -20.21 -3.17 13.90
C TRP A 227 -19.22 -4.19 13.32
N LEU A 228 -17.99 -3.77 13.01
CA LEU A 228 -16.93 -4.65 12.53
C LEU A 228 -16.24 -5.37 13.69
N LEU A 229 -15.92 -4.65 14.77
CA LEU A 229 -15.26 -5.20 15.95
C LEU A 229 -16.10 -6.27 16.68
N SER A 230 -17.43 -6.22 16.54
CA SER A 230 -18.33 -7.25 17.09
C SER A 230 -18.26 -8.62 16.38
N GLN A 231 -17.57 -8.70 15.23
CA GLN A 231 -17.53 -9.89 14.41
C GLN A 231 -16.37 -10.82 14.80
N PRO A 232 -16.52 -12.14 14.64
CA PRO A 232 -15.53 -13.11 15.10
C PRO A 232 -14.23 -13.12 14.27
N TYR A 233 -14.19 -12.46 13.11
CA TYR A 233 -12.99 -12.30 12.28
C TYR A 233 -12.28 -10.97 12.52
N SER A 234 -12.75 -10.13 13.45
CA SER A 234 -12.17 -8.82 13.72
C SER A 234 -10.75 -8.90 14.30
N HIS A 235 -10.37 -10.00 14.95
CA HIS A 235 -9.01 -10.21 15.46
C HIS A 235 -7.96 -10.44 14.36
N LEU A 236 -8.37 -10.69 13.12
CA LEU A 236 -7.46 -10.76 11.96
C LEU A 236 -7.01 -9.38 11.49
N LEU A 237 -7.73 -8.32 11.88
CA LEU A 237 -7.52 -6.98 11.34
C LEU A 237 -6.16 -6.40 11.81
N PRO A 238 -5.39 -5.77 10.91
CA PRO A 238 -4.13 -5.16 11.28
C PRO A 238 -4.33 -3.92 12.16
N SER A 239 -3.32 -3.56 12.94
CA SER A 239 -3.21 -2.21 13.49
C SER A 239 -3.02 -1.21 12.35
N VAL A 240 -3.58 -0.01 12.49
CA VAL A 240 -3.61 1.00 11.42
C VAL A 240 -2.90 2.28 11.90
N HIS A 241 -2.08 2.86 11.02
CA HIS A 241 -1.41 4.14 11.23
C HIS A 241 -1.62 5.08 10.02
N ASP A 242 -1.18 6.33 10.15
CA ASP A 242 -1.10 7.24 9.01
C ASP A 242 -0.10 6.70 7.96
N PRO A 243 -0.37 6.81 6.65
CA PRO A 243 0.60 6.57 5.58
C PRO A 243 1.91 7.34 5.79
N GLY A 244 3.03 6.71 5.44
CA GLY A 244 4.37 7.31 5.60
C GLY A 244 4.88 7.36 7.05
N THR A 245 4.19 6.73 7.99
CA THR A 245 4.62 6.64 9.40
C THR A 245 5.66 5.54 9.57
N LYS A 246 6.71 5.80 10.35
CA LYS A 246 7.74 4.79 10.65
C LYS A 246 7.14 3.57 11.36
N ILE A 247 7.49 2.37 10.91
CA ILE A 247 7.13 1.10 11.56
C ILE A 247 8.32 0.57 12.36
N GLY A 248 9.50 0.54 11.74
CA GLY A 248 10.74 0.00 12.31
C GLY A 248 11.90 0.07 11.33
N CYS A 249 13.06 -0.44 11.73
CA CYS A 249 14.20 -0.55 10.82
C CYS A 249 14.04 -1.78 9.90
N MET A 250 14.70 -1.74 8.74
CA MET A 250 14.84 -2.91 7.87
C MET A 250 15.51 -4.06 8.63
N LYS A 251 15.06 -5.30 8.39
CA LYS A 251 15.64 -6.50 8.98
C LYS A 251 17.13 -6.64 8.63
N GLU A 252 17.86 -7.21 9.57
CA GLU A 252 19.33 -7.38 9.53
C GLU A 252 19.83 -8.20 8.33
N ASP A 253 19.14 -9.30 8.02
CA ASP A 253 19.42 -10.20 6.91
C ASP A 253 19.30 -9.46 5.57
N ILE A 254 18.18 -8.77 5.36
CA ILE A 254 17.90 -8.02 4.13
C ILE A 254 18.88 -6.86 3.97
N ARG A 255 19.08 -6.04 5.00
CA ARG A 255 19.97 -4.87 4.88
C ARG A 255 21.41 -5.30 4.59
N THR A 256 21.88 -6.42 5.15
CA THR A 256 23.25 -6.91 4.95
C THR A 256 23.40 -7.50 3.56
N GLN A 257 22.41 -8.24 3.08
CA GLN A 257 22.38 -8.80 1.72
C GLN A 257 22.44 -7.71 0.65
N PHE A 258 21.65 -6.65 0.78
CA PHE A 258 21.57 -5.61 -0.25
C PHE A 258 22.44 -4.38 0.01
N GLY A 259 23.00 -4.20 1.22
CA GLY A 259 23.89 -3.08 1.55
C GLY A 259 23.19 -1.78 1.96
N TYR A 260 22.03 -1.87 2.61
CA TYR A 260 21.31 -0.73 3.20
C TYR A 260 21.82 -0.38 4.61
N PRO A 261 21.71 0.88 5.05
CA PRO A 261 22.23 1.32 6.35
C PRO A 261 21.40 0.75 7.52
N LYS A 262 22.03 0.67 8.69
CA LYS A 262 21.42 0.12 9.93
C LYS A 262 20.18 0.88 10.38
N ASP A 263 20.12 2.17 10.08
CA ASP A 263 19.03 3.09 10.44
C ASP A 263 18.03 3.30 9.29
N CYS A 264 18.08 2.48 8.23
CA CYS A 264 17.07 2.50 7.16
C CYS A 264 15.69 2.14 7.73
N LEU A 265 14.77 3.10 7.70
CA LEU A 265 13.41 2.97 8.24
C LEU A 265 12.45 2.42 7.20
N ILE A 266 11.61 1.47 7.60
CA ILE A 266 10.45 1.03 6.82
C ILE A 266 9.22 1.76 7.34
N CYS A 267 8.48 2.39 6.44
CA CYS A 267 7.30 3.21 6.73
C CYS A 267 6.04 2.55 6.17
N THR A 268 4.89 2.87 6.76
CA THR A 268 3.59 2.49 6.20
C THR A 268 3.40 3.02 4.80
N GLY A 269 2.69 2.24 4.01
CA GLY A 269 2.45 2.48 2.60
C GLY A 269 1.20 3.30 2.32
N THR A 270 0.64 3.05 1.14
CA THR A 270 -0.68 3.51 0.72
C THR A 270 -1.17 2.62 -0.43
N THR A 271 -2.28 2.98 -1.09
CA THR A 271 -2.70 2.36 -2.35
C THR A 271 -2.11 3.09 -3.56
N ASP A 272 -1.84 2.36 -4.64
CA ASP A 272 -1.34 2.86 -5.94
C ASP A 272 -2.02 4.15 -6.44
N SER A 273 -3.34 4.20 -6.39
CA SER A 273 -4.15 5.33 -6.86
C SER A 273 -3.93 6.59 -6.02
N ILE A 274 -3.67 6.43 -4.73
CA ILE A 274 -3.36 7.53 -3.81
C ILE A 274 -1.89 7.93 -3.94
N ALA A 275 -0.96 6.97 -4.09
CA ALA A 275 0.44 7.26 -4.39
C ALA A 275 0.59 8.11 -5.66
N ALA A 276 -0.16 7.76 -6.72
CA ALA A 276 -0.21 8.54 -7.96
C ALA A 276 -0.71 9.97 -7.74
N PHE A 277 -1.72 10.18 -6.87
CA PHE A 277 -2.16 11.52 -6.50
C PHE A 277 -1.08 12.29 -5.72
N LEU A 278 -0.43 11.64 -4.75
CA LEU A 278 0.64 12.23 -3.95
C LEU A 278 1.85 12.66 -4.80
N ALA A 279 2.15 11.93 -5.88
CA ALA A 279 3.21 12.27 -6.82
C ALA A 279 3.02 13.65 -7.49
N ALA A 280 1.78 14.15 -7.57
CA ALA A 280 1.50 15.49 -8.08
C ALA A 280 1.87 16.62 -7.10
N ARG A 281 2.23 16.30 -5.85
CA ARG A 281 2.58 17.25 -4.77
C ARG A 281 1.49 18.29 -4.49
N ALA A 282 0.25 17.93 -4.76
CA ALA A 282 -0.92 18.76 -4.50
C ALA A 282 -1.41 18.54 -3.06
N THR A 283 -0.95 19.36 -2.13
CA THR A 283 -1.26 19.23 -0.69
C THR A 283 -2.29 20.22 -0.16
N GLN A 284 -2.62 21.25 -0.95
CA GLN A 284 -3.61 22.27 -0.60
C GLN A 284 -4.98 21.89 -1.18
N PRO A 285 -6.06 21.96 -0.40
CA PRO A 285 -7.35 21.55 -0.97
C PRO A 285 -8.04 22.55 -1.86
N GLY A 286 -8.98 22.01 -2.63
CA GLY A 286 -9.35 22.56 -3.92
C GLY A 286 -8.39 22.17 -5.06
N LYS A 287 -7.26 21.53 -4.78
CA LYS A 287 -6.42 20.92 -5.83
C LYS A 287 -6.99 19.55 -6.25
N ALA A 288 -7.01 19.30 -7.54
CA ALA A 288 -7.42 18.05 -8.14
C ALA A 288 -6.39 17.60 -9.18
N VAL A 289 -6.27 16.28 -9.36
CA VAL A 289 -5.45 15.66 -10.40
C VAL A 289 -6.38 14.82 -11.26
N CYS A 290 -6.34 15.01 -12.58
CA CYS A 290 -7.13 14.23 -13.53
C CYS A 290 -6.19 13.31 -14.30
N PHE A 291 -6.40 12.00 -14.19
CA PHE A 291 -5.72 11.00 -15.00
C PHE A 291 -6.51 10.81 -16.30
N VAL A 292 -5.94 11.28 -17.42
CA VAL A 292 -6.54 11.10 -18.75
C VAL A 292 -6.00 9.81 -19.33
N TYR A 293 -6.81 8.75 -19.32
CA TYR A 293 -6.53 7.54 -20.08
C TYR A 293 -6.86 7.80 -21.54
N LEU A 294 -5.82 8.02 -22.35
CA LEU A 294 -5.98 8.15 -23.80
C LEU A 294 -6.26 6.75 -24.36
N PHE A 295 -7.54 6.40 -24.55
CA PHE A 295 -7.91 5.27 -25.38
C PHE A 295 -7.54 5.63 -26.82
N VAL A 296 -6.33 5.22 -27.24
CA VAL A 296 -6.02 5.15 -28.67
C VAL A 296 -6.83 3.97 -29.20
N MET A 297 -8.02 4.26 -29.73
CA MET A 297 -8.72 3.31 -30.59
C MET A 297 -7.84 3.13 -31.83
N ILE A 298 -7.10 2.03 -31.89
CA ILE A 298 -6.47 1.52 -33.12
C ILE A 298 -7.47 0.57 -33.78
#